data_AF-A0A9P7TDI4-F1
#
_entry.id   AF-A0A9P7TDI4-F1
#
_cell.length_a   1.000
_cell.length_b   1.000
_cell.length_c   1.000
_cell.angle_alpha   90.00
_cell.angle_beta   90.00
_cell.angle_gamma   90.00
#
_symmetry.space_group_name_H-M   'P 1'
#
loop_
_entity.id
_entity.type
_entity.pdbx_description
1 polymer ?
#
loop_
_entity_poly.entity_id
_entity_poly.type
_entity_poly.pdbx_seq_one_letter_code
_entity_poly.pdbx_strand_id
1 'polypeptide(L)'
;MSDSPLPIGTTTGSPKGSPPGLAIRPSRLETTRLEKENRYETARRASQQLKDAFKALQSEVEPSVAPDQELPYVDPDASLRLASLGIELALQEKETIRLERELIASERDAGSITHHAANKRLRETGQRYYSAGDDLWRHQKKKMRLADPGPEEVPILDLRRHGVSDCILALYRKSDGLSRSKGRPRNWRRDALDYYNANGADQ
;
A
#
# COMPACT_ATOMS: atom_id res chain seq x y z
N MET A 1 46.73 -4.39 86.72
CA MET A 1 46.39 -5.79 86.37
C MET A 1 44.97 -5.76 85.85
N SER A 2 44.63 -5.94 84.59
CA SER A 2 45.36 -6.35 83.38
C SER A 2 44.53 -5.83 82.19
N ASP A 3 45.18 -5.14 81.24
CA ASP A 3 45.52 -5.60 79.88
C ASP A 3 44.32 -5.92 78.96
N SER A 4 44.28 -5.19 77.85
CA SER A 4 43.41 -5.36 76.66
C SER A 4 43.73 -6.67 75.90
N PRO A 5 42.88 -7.13 74.94
CA PRO A 5 42.88 -6.53 73.58
C PRO A 5 41.52 -6.53 72.81
N LEU A 6 41.41 -5.62 71.85
CA LEU A 6 40.50 -5.63 70.68
C LEU A 6 40.96 -6.70 69.64
N PRO A 7 40.39 -6.86 68.41
CA PRO A 7 39.06 -6.59 67.82
C PRO A 7 38.49 -7.80 67.03
N ILE A 8 37.17 -7.86 66.72
CA ILE A 8 36.63 -8.75 65.67
C ILE A 8 35.69 -7.96 64.75
N GLY A 9 36.22 -7.66 63.56
CA GLY A 9 35.59 -7.82 62.24
C GLY A 9 34.23 -7.19 61.94
N THR A 10 34.24 -6.09 61.19
CA THR A 10 33.33 -5.87 60.04
C THR A 10 34.03 -5.04 58.95
N THR A 11 35.05 -5.62 58.33
CA THR A 11 35.44 -5.28 56.95
C THR A 11 34.80 -6.33 56.06
N THR A 12 33.83 -5.91 55.23
CA THR A 12 33.31 -6.56 54.00
C THR A 12 31.95 -5.92 53.72
N GLY A 13 31.67 -5.25 52.61
CA GLY A 13 32.50 -4.80 51.52
C GLY A 13 31.73 -3.68 50.84
N SER A 14 32.46 -2.73 50.26
CA SER A 14 31.88 -1.82 49.28
C SER A 14 31.15 -2.63 48.22
N PRO A 15 29.90 -2.33 47.86
CA PRO A 15 29.41 -2.78 46.57
C PRO A 15 30.28 -2.04 45.56
N LYS A 16 31.26 -2.75 44.97
CA LYS A 16 31.76 -2.42 43.65
C LYS A 16 30.56 -2.55 42.71
N GLY A 17 29.71 -1.52 42.72
CA GLY A 17 28.74 -1.31 41.68
C GLY A 17 29.54 -1.19 40.40
N SER A 18 29.42 -2.22 39.58
CA SER A 18 29.88 -2.20 38.19
C SER A 18 29.56 -0.83 37.58
N PRO A 19 30.47 -0.27 36.75
CA PRO A 19 30.12 0.94 36.02
C PRO A 19 28.80 0.65 35.27
N PRO A 20 27.85 1.60 35.25
CA PRO A 20 26.59 1.39 34.54
C PRO A 20 26.92 0.90 33.14
N GLY A 21 26.44 -0.30 32.83
CA GLY A 21 26.69 -0.98 31.57
C GLY A 21 26.47 0.01 30.44
N LEU A 22 27.54 0.23 29.68
CA LEU A 22 27.62 1.04 28.45
C LEU A 22 26.25 1.57 28.02
N ALA A 23 25.93 2.79 28.45
CA ALA A 23 24.87 3.56 27.83
C ALA A 23 25.20 3.61 26.34
N ILE A 24 24.46 2.82 25.55
CA ILE A 24 24.57 2.79 24.10
C ILE A 24 24.38 4.24 23.65
N ARG A 25 25.44 4.85 23.13
CA ARG A 25 25.43 6.26 22.73
C ARG A 25 24.30 6.51 21.71
N PRO A 26 23.53 7.60 21.84
CA PRO A 26 22.43 7.95 20.94
C PRO A 26 22.83 8.18 19.46
N SER A 27 24.12 8.37 19.19
CA SER A 27 24.68 8.65 17.86
C SER A 27 24.31 7.63 16.77
N ARG A 28 24.13 6.35 17.12
CA ARG A 28 23.78 5.31 16.13
C ARG A 28 22.29 5.33 15.74
N LEU A 29 21.42 5.82 16.60
CA LEU A 29 19.98 5.95 16.30
C LEU A 29 19.73 7.18 15.42
N GLU A 30 20.42 8.29 15.71
CA GLU A 30 20.32 9.53 14.94
C GLU A 30 20.79 9.36 13.48
N THR A 31 21.86 8.60 13.26
CA THR A 31 22.36 8.31 11.90
C THR A 31 21.36 7.52 11.07
N THR A 32 20.76 6.46 11.63
CA THR A 32 19.74 5.66 10.92
C THR A 32 18.47 6.46 10.61
N ARG A 33 18.09 7.41 11.48
CA ARG A 33 16.95 8.30 11.23
C ARG A 33 17.25 9.26 10.09
N LEU A 34 18.41 9.92 10.13
CA LEU A 34 18.83 10.85 9.08
C LEU A 34 18.91 10.17 7.70
N GLU A 35 19.38 8.93 7.65
CA GLU A 35 19.39 8.12 6.42
C GLU A 35 17.98 7.87 5.88
N LYS A 36 17.02 7.52 6.75
CA LYS A 36 15.62 7.32 6.36
C LYS A 36 14.97 8.62 5.86
N GLU A 37 15.20 9.72 6.55
CA GLU A 37 14.72 11.06 6.14
C GLU A 37 15.27 11.42 4.75
N ASN A 38 16.57 11.22 4.52
CA ASN A 38 17.19 11.51 3.23
C ASN A 38 16.62 10.63 2.10
N ARG A 39 16.41 9.33 2.35
CA ARG A 39 15.76 8.43 1.36
C ARG A 39 14.35 8.89 1.04
N TYR A 40 13.56 9.23 2.06
CA TYR A 40 12.20 9.73 1.88
C TYR A 40 12.18 11.04 1.07
N GLU A 41 13.03 12.01 1.41
CA GLU A 41 13.11 13.28 0.68
C GLU A 41 13.58 13.09 -0.77
N THR A 42 14.52 12.17 -1.01
CA THR A 42 14.96 11.83 -2.36
C THR A 42 13.82 11.21 -3.17
N ALA A 43 13.09 10.25 -2.60
CA ALA A 43 11.94 9.62 -3.26
C ALA A 43 10.81 10.63 -3.53
N ARG A 44 10.57 11.55 -2.59
CA ARG A 44 9.58 12.62 -2.72
C ARG A 44 9.92 13.59 -3.84
N ARG A 45 11.19 13.99 -3.98
CA ARG A 45 11.65 14.85 -5.09
C ARG A 45 11.49 14.14 -6.43
N ALA A 46 11.87 12.86 -6.51
CA ALA A 46 11.68 12.06 -7.73
C ALA A 46 10.20 11.92 -8.10
N SER A 47 9.32 11.69 -7.12
CA SER A 47 7.87 11.66 -7.33
C SER A 47 7.36 13.01 -7.88
N GLN A 48 7.83 14.13 -7.32
CA GLN A 48 7.43 15.46 -7.80
C GLN A 48 7.87 15.69 -9.26
N GLN A 49 9.10 15.34 -9.61
CA GLN A 49 9.59 15.44 -10.99
C GLN A 49 8.73 14.62 -11.96
N LEU A 50 8.37 13.39 -11.59
CA LEU A 50 7.47 12.56 -12.39
C LEU A 50 6.06 13.17 -12.51
N LYS A 51 5.54 13.79 -11.46
CA LYS A 51 4.24 14.50 -11.52
C LYS A 51 4.26 15.65 -12.50
N ASP A 52 5.34 16.43 -12.47
CA ASP A 52 5.48 17.59 -13.34
C ASP A 52 5.62 17.15 -14.81
N ALA A 53 6.44 16.13 -15.07
CA ALA A 53 6.56 15.51 -16.39
C ALA A 53 5.23 14.90 -16.88
N PHE A 54 4.50 14.21 -15.98
CA PHE A 54 3.21 13.62 -16.30
C PHE A 54 2.18 14.69 -16.66
N LYS A 55 2.10 15.77 -15.89
CA LYS A 55 1.17 16.88 -16.18
C LYS A 55 1.51 17.59 -17.48
N ALA A 56 2.80 17.81 -17.76
CA ALA A 56 3.25 18.40 -19.02
C ALA A 56 2.77 17.53 -20.20
N LEU A 57 3.09 16.23 -20.19
CA LEU A 57 2.68 15.31 -21.24
C LEU A 57 1.15 15.16 -21.31
N GLN A 58 0.46 15.15 -20.17
CA GLN A 58 -1.00 15.09 -20.14
C GLN A 58 -1.63 16.30 -20.83
N SER A 59 -1.08 17.50 -20.61
CA SER A 59 -1.59 18.72 -21.23
C SER A 59 -1.38 18.76 -22.75
N GLU A 60 -0.36 18.06 -23.24
CA GLU A 60 -0.08 17.92 -24.68
C GLU A 60 -0.99 16.87 -25.34
N VAL A 61 -1.19 15.72 -24.68
CA VAL A 61 -1.93 14.58 -25.24
C VAL A 61 -3.44 14.69 -25.05
N GLU A 62 -3.88 15.23 -23.91
CA GLU A 62 -5.30 15.38 -23.53
C GLU A 62 -5.58 16.82 -23.09
N PRO A 63 -5.52 17.80 -24.02
CA PRO A 63 -5.82 19.19 -23.67
C PRO A 63 -7.29 19.32 -23.25
N SER A 64 -7.55 20.19 -22.28
CA SER A 64 -8.91 20.50 -21.84
C SER A 64 -9.61 21.34 -22.89
N VAL A 65 -10.41 20.70 -23.74
CA VAL A 65 -11.18 21.33 -24.82
C VAL A 65 -12.61 21.64 -24.37
N ALA A 66 -13.17 22.77 -24.80
CA ALA A 66 -14.55 23.13 -24.48
C ALA A 66 -15.55 22.12 -25.09
N PRO A 67 -16.73 21.90 -24.50
CA PRO A 67 -17.68 20.86 -24.97
C PRO A 67 -18.09 20.97 -26.44
N ASP A 68 -18.02 22.18 -27.00
CA ASP A 68 -18.49 22.50 -28.35
C ASP A 68 -17.37 22.45 -29.41
N GLN A 69 -16.14 22.12 -29.02
CA GLN A 69 -14.98 22.04 -29.91
C GLN A 69 -14.66 20.58 -30.25
N GLU A 70 -14.23 20.33 -31.49
CA GLU A 70 -13.83 18.99 -31.94
C GLU A 70 -12.65 18.47 -31.10
N LEU A 71 -12.74 17.20 -30.69
CA LEU A 71 -11.67 16.55 -29.96
C LEU A 71 -10.42 16.46 -30.84
N PRO A 72 -9.25 16.93 -30.36
CA PRO A 72 -8.02 16.83 -31.13
C PRO A 72 -7.68 15.37 -31.39
N TYR A 73 -7.06 15.12 -32.53
CA TYR A 73 -6.55 13.79 -32.86
C TYR A 73 -5.49 13.40 -31.81
N VAL A 74 -5.77 12.33 -31.08
CA VAL A 74 -4.88 11.82 -30.04
C VAL A 74 -3.90 10.84 -30.67
N ASP A 75 -2.61 11.17 -30.65
CA ASP A 75 -1.56 10.26 -31.07
C ASP A 75 -1.53 9.03 -30.14
N PRO A 76 -1.73 7.80 -30.66
CA PRO A 76 -1.71 6.58 -29.86
C PRO A 76 -0.36 6.34 -29.17
N ASP A 77 0.75 6.70 -29.83
CA ASP A 77 2.09 6.52 -29.26
C ASP A 77 2.32 7.47 -28.08
N ALA A 78 1.94 8.74 -28.22
CA ALA A 78 1.98 9.71 -27.13
C ALA A 78 1.07 9.29 -25.96
N SER A 79 -0.10 8.72 -26.25
CA SER A 79 -1.00 8.17 -25.23
C SER A 79 -0.41 6.97 -24.49
N LEU A 80 0.30 6.10 -25.20
CA LEU A 80 0.99 4.96 -24.60
C LEU A 80 2.15 5.40 -23.70
N ARG A 81 2.90 6.44 -24.12
CA ARG A 81 3.93 7.08 -23.29
C ARG A 81 3.32 7.69 -22.03
N LEU A 82 2.22 8.42 -22.16
CA LEU A 82 1.50 8.99 -21.02
C LEU A 82 1.01 7.91 -20.05
N ALA A 83 0.46 6.81 -20.56
CA ALA A 83 0.06 5.68 -19.73
C ALA A 83 1.25 5.02 -19.03
N SER A 84 2.39 4.86 -19.71
CA SER A 84 3.61 4.30 -19.10
C SER A 84 4.17 5.21 -18.02
N LEU A 85 4.21 6.52 -18.25
CA LEU A 85 4.64 7.50 -17.25
C LEU A 85 3.69 7.53 -16.03
N GLY A 86 2.38 7.38 -16.24
CA GLY A 86 1.40 7.27 -15.16
C GLY A 86 1.62 6.02 -14.29
N ILE A 87 2.02 4.89 -14.88
CA ILE A 87 2.40 3.67 -14.15
C ILE A 87 3.65 3.94 -13.29
N GLU A 88 4.69 4.54 -13.87
CA GLU A 88 5.93 4.87 -13.16
C GLU A 88 5.67 5.82 -11.99
N LEU A 89 4.85 6.86 -12.21
CA LEU A 89 4.44 7.79 -11.16
C LEU A 89 3.73 7.07 -10.02
N ALA A 90 2.74 6.23 -10.32
CA ALA A 90 1.99 5.50 -9.29
C ALA A 90 2.89 4.53 -8.49
N LEU A 91 3.84 3.86 -9.15
CA LEU A 91 4.83 3.02 -8.46
C LEU A 91 5.74 3.84 -7.56
N GLN A 92 6.24 4.98 -8.05
CA GLN A 92 7.10 5.88 -7.27
C GLN A 92 6.36 6.48 -6.06
N GLU A 93 5.08 6.82 -6.20
CA GLU A 93 4.25 7.28 -5.09
C GLU A 93 4.10 6.19 -4.02
N LYS A 94 3.85 4.94 -4.42
CA LYS A 94 3.75 3.81 -3.47
C LYS A 94 5.07 3.59 -2.73
N GLU A 95 6.21 3.73 -3.40
CA GLU A 95 7.52 3.64 -2.77
C GLU A 95 7.76 4.81 -1.80
N THR A 96 7.41 6.04 -2.21
CA THR A 96 7.50 7.21 -1.33
C THR A 96 6.67 7.03 -0.06
N ILE A 97 5.46 6.47 -0.19
CA ILE A 97 4.58 6.16 0.95
C ILE A 97 5.17 5.06 1.83
N ARG A 98 5.80 4.04 1.24
CA ARG A 98 6.51 2.99 2.00
C ARG A 98 7.59 3.59 2.88
N LEU A 99 8.45 4.44 2.32
CA LEU A 99 9.50 5.14 3.04
C LEU A 99 8.94 6.09 4.11
N GLU A 100 7.82 6.77 3.82
CA GLU A 100 7.14 7.63 4.79
C GLU A 100 6.66 6.83 6.01
N ARG A 101 6.13 5.62 5.81
CA ARG A 101 5.70 4.73 6.90
C ARG A 101 6.88 4.24 7.75
N GLU A 102 8.01 3.92 7.11
CA GLU A 102 9.24 3.55 7.81
C GLU A 102 9.79 4.70 8.66
N LEU A 103 9.68 5.93 8.15
CA LEU A 103 10.05 7.15 8.88
C LEU A 103 9.12 7.34 10.08
N ILE A 104 7.80 7.27 9.90
CA ILE A 104 6.81 7.39 10.99
C ILE A 104 7.05 6.35 12.08
N ALA A 105 7.34 5.10 11.69
CA ALA A 105 7.67 4.04 12.65
C ALA A 105 8.92 4.40 13.47
N SER A 106 9.98 4.85 12.81
CA SER A 106 11.22 5.26 13.51
C SER A 106 11.03 6.48 14.42
N GLU A 107 10.24 7.47 14.01
CA GLU A 107 9.93 8.65 14.83
C GLU A 107 9.10 8.27 16.06
N ARG A 108 8.17 7.31 15.90
CA ARG A 108 7.36 6.78 17.01
C ARG A 108 8.24 6.01 18.00
N ASP A 109 9.10 5.12 17.51
CA ASP A 109 9.98 4.30 18.36
C ASP A 109 10.99 5.17 19.11
N ALA A 110 11.45 6.26 18.49
CA ALA A 110 12.30 7.26 19.12
C ALA A 110 11.57 8.20 20.10
N GLY A 111 10.24 8.07 20.24
CA GLY A 111 9.41 8.97 21.05
C GLY A 111 9.34 10.41 20.52
N SER A 112 9.76 10.65 19.27
CA SER A 112 9.74 11.98 18.63
C SER A 112 8.32 12.43 18.28
N ILE A 113 7.40 11.49 18.08
CA ILE A 113 5.97 11.76 17.85
C ILE A 113 5.11 10.98 18.81
N THR A 114 3.94 11.53 19.15
CA THR A 114 2.96 10.82 19.99
C THR A 114 2.30 9.68 19.22
N HIS A 115 1.83 8.66 19.93
CA HIS A 115 1.10 7.53 19.33
C HIS A 115 -0.11 7.98 18.50
N HIS A 116 -0.84 8.98 18.99
CA HIS A 116 -2.00 9.53 18.29
C HIS A 116 -1.59 10.22 16.97
N ALA A 117 -0.53 11.03 16.99
CA ALA A 117 0.00 11.69 15.79
C ALA A 117 0.51 10.67 14.75
N ALA A 118 1.23 9.63 15.20
CA ALA A 118 1.70 8.54 14.34
C ALA A 118 0.52 7.83 13.65
N ASN A 119 -0.52 7.47 14.40
CA ASN A 119 -1.70 6.80 13.85
C ASN A 119 -2.46 7.68 12.86
N LYS A 120 -2.57 8.99 13.12
CA LYS A 120 -3.18 9.93 12.18
C LYS A 120 -2.43 9.92 10.83
N ARG A 121 -1.10 10.08 10.86
CA ARG A 121 -0.26 10.04 9.65
C ARG A 121 -0.33 8.69 8.92
N LEU A 122 -0.38 7.58 9.67
CA LEU A 122 -0.55 6.24 9.08
C LEU A 122 -1.89 6.07 8.37
N ARG A 123 -2.98 6.68 8.88
CA ARG A 123 -4.29 6.66 8.19
C ARG A 123 -4.25 7.46 6.90
N GLU A 124 -3.68 8.67 6.93
CA GLU A 124 -3.55 9.54 5.76
C GLU A 124 -2.67 8.90 4.66
N THR A 125 -1.54 8.28 5.04
CA THR A 125 -0.71 7.50 4.11
C THR A 125 -1.42 6.24 3.61
N GLY A 126 -2.31 5.64 4.42
CA GLY A 126 -3.22 4.58 4.01
C GLY A 126 -4.09 4.98 2.83
N GLN A 127 -4.80 6.10 2.96
CA GLN A 127 -5.66 6.61 1.88
C GLN A 127 -4.87 6.90 0.60
N ARG A 128 -3.74 7.62 0.72
CA ARG A 128 -2.87 7.90 -0.44
C ARG A 128 -2.36 6.64 -1.14
N TYR A 129 -2.05 5.59 -0.38
CA TYR A 129 -1.56 4.32 -0.94
C TYR A 129 -2.62 3.62 -1.80
N TYR A 130 -3.87 3.64 -1.35
CA TYR A 130 -4.97 3.07 -2.13
C TYR A 130 -5.26 3.90 -3.38
N SER A 131 -5.26 5.23 -3.28
CA SER A 131 -5.40 6.11 -4.45
C SER A 131 -4.30 5.86 -5.50
N ALA A 132 -3.04 5.77 -5.09
CA ALA A 132 -1.94 5.41 -6.00
C ALA A 132 -2.11 4.00 -6.61
N GLY A 133 -2.74 3.07 -5.88
CA GLY A 133 -3.12 1.76 -6.40
C GLY A 133 -4.21 1.83 -7.47
N ASP A 134 -5.22 2.67 -7.27
CA ASP A 134 -6.28 2.92 -8.26
C ASP A 134 -5.70 3.56 -9.53
N ASP A 135 -4.78 4.51 -9.37
CA ASP A 135 -4.12 5.20 -10.50
C ASP A 135 -3.23 4.22 -11.28
N LEU A 136 -2.47 3.37 -10.59
CA LEU A 136 -1.70 2.29 -11.23
C LEU A 136 -2.59 1.42 -12.11
N TRP A 137 -3.74 0.99 -11.58
CA TRP A 137 -4.68 0.17 -12.33
C TRP A 137 -5.28 0.92 -13.53
N ARG A 138 -5.66 2.19 -13.37
CA ARG A 138 -6.17 3.03 -14.45
C ARG A 138 -5.16 3.13 -15.59
N HIS A 139 -3.89 3.39 -15.28
CA HIS A 139 -2.84 3.55 -16.29
C HIS A 139 -2.42 2.24 -16.93
N GLN A 140 -2.34 1.13 -16.16
CA GLN A 140 -2.14 -0.20 -16.73
C GLN A 140 -3.26 -0.57 -17.70
N LYS A 141 -4.51 -0.34 -17.31
CA LYS A 141 -5.66 -0.57 -18.18
C LYS A 141 -5.62 0.29 -19.43
N LYS A 142 -5.21 1.56 -19.32
CA LYS A 142 -5.03 2.46 -20.48
C LYS A 142 -3.92 1.94 -21.40
N LYS A 143 -2.77 1.55 -20.85
CA LYS A 143 -1.64 1.00 -21.61
C LYS A 143 -2.03 -0.27 -22.37
N MET A 144 -2.71 -1.22 -21.71
CA MET A 144 -3.16 -2.47 -22.35
C MET A 144 -4.19 -2.25 -23.47
N ARG A 145 -4.93 -1.14 -23.45
CA ARG A 145 -5.87 -0.79 -24.54
C ARG A 145 -5.19 -0.14 -25.74
N LEU A 146 -4.04 0.48 -25.52
CA LEU A 146 -3.28 1.23 -26.52
C LEU A 146 -2.15 0.40 -27.13
N ALA A 147 -1.60 -0.55 -26.37
CA ALA A 147 -0.74 -1.58 -26.92
C ALA A 147 -1.61 -2.47 -27.83
N ASP A 148 -1.33 -2.48 -29.12
CA ASP A 148 -1.94 -3.41 -30.05
C ASP A 148 -1.69 -4.83 -29.53
N PRO A 149 -2.73 -5.61 -29.19
CA PRO A 149 -2.51 -6.99 -28.82
C PRO A 149 -1.97 -7.68 -30.06
N GLY A 150 -0.73 -8.15 -29.98
CA GLY A 150 -0.23 -9.10 -30.95
C GLY A 150 -1.20 -10.29 -31.05
N PRO A 151 -1.21 -11.05 -32.15
CA PRO A 151 -2.16 -12.15 -32.37
C PRO A 151 -2.15 -13.23 -31.27
N GLU A 152 -1.18 -13.22 -30.36
CA GLU A 152 -1.01 -14.14 -29.24
C GLU A 152 -1.48 -13.61 -27.87
N GLU A 153 -1.77 -12.31 -27.72
CA GLU A 153 -2.21 -11.75 -26.44
C GLU A 153 -3.74 -11.84 -26.30
N VAL A 154 -4.20 -12.68 -25.36
CA VAL A 154 -5.62 -12.87 -25.06
C VAL A 154 -6.24 -11.53 -24.69
N PRO A 155 -7.22 -11.01 -25.48
CA PRO A 155 -7.86 -9.74 -25.17
C PRO A 155 -8.47 -9.80 -23.78
N ILE A 156 -8.10 -8.86 -22.90
CA ILE A 156 -8.82 -8.67 -21.65
C ILE A 156 -10.26 -8.33 -22.02
N LEU A 157 -11.16 -9.27 -21.76
CA LEU A 157 -12.60 -9.16 -22.01
C LEU A 157 -13.15 -7.90 -21.35
N ASP A 158 -13.27 -6.80 -22.11
CA ASP A 158 -13.96 -5.61 -21.66
C ASP A 158 -15.47 -5.86 -21.73
N LEU A 159 -16.03 -6.29 -20.60
CA LEU A 159 -17.43 -6.68 -20.42
C LEU A 159 -18.43 -5.62 -20.91
N ARG A 160 -18.04 -4.35 -20.97
CA ARG A 160 -18.89 -3.24 -21.41
C ARG A 160 -18.84 -2.96 -22.92
N ARG A 161 -17.77 -3.35 -23.62
CA ARG A 161 -17.56 -3.04 -25.05
C ARG A 161 -17.91 -4.19 -25.99
N HIS A 162 -17.82 -5.43 -25.51
CA HIS A 162 -17.92 -6.60 -26.37
C HIS A 162 -19.24 -7.38 -26.26
N GLY A 163 -20.28 -6.83 -25.60
CA GLY A 163 -21.55 -7.55 -25.39
C GLY A 163 -21.41 -8.81 -24.51
N VAL A 164 -20.24 -9.03 -23.91
CA VAL A 164 -19.92 -10.21 -23.09
C VAL A 164 -20.71 -10.19 -21.79
N SER A 165 -21.15 -9.02 -21.31
CA SER A 165 -22.15 -8.94 -20.24
C SER A 165 -23.39 -9.77 -20.55
N ASP A 166 -23.86 -9.76 -21.81
CA ASP A 166 -25.00 -10.56 -22.25
C ASP A 166 -24.62 -12.03 -22.40
N CYS A 167 -23.38 -12.36 -22.77
CA CYS A 167 -22.89 -13.75 -22.80
C CYS A 167 -22.75 -14.36 -21.40
N ILE A 168 -22.24 -13.60 -20.42
CA ILE A 168 -22.16 -14.05 -19.02
C ILE A 168 -23.55 -14.12 -18.41
N LEU A 169 -24.40 -13.10 -18.63
CA LEU A 169 -25.81 -13.19 -18.23
C LEU A 169 -26.50 -14.36 -18.92
N ALA A 170 -26.19 -14.69 -20.18
CA ALA A 170 -26.74 -15.85 -20.87
C ALA A 170 -26.27 -17.18 -20.26
N LEU A 171 -25.04 -17.27 -19.75
CA LEU A 171 -24.58 -18.43 -18.98
C LEU A 171 -25.37 -18.60 -17.67
N TYR A 172 -25.76 -17.49 -17.03
CA TYR A 172 -26.63 -17.53 -15.85
C TYR A 172 -28.14 -17.62 -16.18
N ARG A 173 -28.56 -17.23 -17.40
CA ARG A 173 -29.95 -17.17 -17.85
C ARG A 173 -30.40 -18.44 -18.56
N LYS A 174 -29.47 -19.20 -19.17
CA LYS A 174 -29.71 -20.59 -19.59
C LYS A 174 -29.62 -21.53 -18.37
N SER A 175 -30.47 -21.28 -17.40
CA SER A 175 -31.03 -22.37 -16.61
C SER A 175 -31.95 -23.15 -17.56
N ASP A 176 -31.60 -24.39 -17.88
CA ASP A 176 -32.17 -25.28 -18.91
C ASP A 176 -33.67 -25.64 -18.75
N GLY A 177 -34.54 -24.72 -18.31
CA GLY A 177 -35.96 -25.01 -18.04
C GLY A 177 -36.22 -26.10 -17.00
N LEU A 178 -35.16 -26.71 -16.46
CA LEU A 178 -35.14 -27.87 -15.58
C LEU A 178 -35.01 -27.44 -14.12
N SER A 179 -35.86 -26.51 -13.71
CA SER A 179 -36.53 -26.51 -12.40
C SER A 179 -37.23 -25.16 -12.23
N ARG A 180 -38.54 -25.21 -11.99
CA ARG A 180 -39.20 -24.15 -11.22
C ARG A 180 -38.33 -23.88 -10.00
N SER A 181 -38.03 -22.61 -9.71
CA SER A 181 -37.23 -22.22 -8.54
C SER A 181 -37.70 -23.03 -7.33
N LYS A 182 -36.94 -24.06 -6.95
CA LYS A 182 -37.23 -24.79 -5.72
C LYS A 182 -37.02 -23.75 -4.64
N GLY A 183 -38.13 -23.29 -4.05
CA GLY A 183 -38.08 -22.36 -2.93
C GLY A 183 -37.04 -22.85 -1.95
N ARG A 184 -36.22 -21.93 -1.46
CA ARG A 184 -35.15 -22.21 -0.50
C ARG A 184 -35.71 -23.18 0.56
N PRO A 185 -35.06 -24.34 0.81
CA PRO A 185 -35.54 -25.29 1.80
C PRO A 185 -35.78 -24.55 3.12
N ARG A 186 -36.84 -24.90 3.85
CA ARG A 186 -37.18 -24.23 5.13
C ARG A 186 -36.00 -24.17 6.10
N ASN A 187 -35.07 -25.12 5.98
CA ASN A 187 -33.94 -25.29 6.88
C ASN A 187 -32.65 -24.63 6.37
N TRP A 188 -32.64 -24.07 5.16
CA TRP A 188 -31.44 -23.53 4.51
C TRP A 188 -30.64 -22.57 5.41
N ARG A 189 -31.35 -21.74 6.19
CA ARG A 189 -30.69 -20.75 7.05
C ARG A 189 -29.96 -21.42 8.21
N ARG A 190 -30.48 -22.53 8.73
CA ARG A 190 -29.86 -23.32 9.78
C ARG A 190 -28.67 -24.09 9.21
N ASP A 191 -28.87 -24.78 8.09
CA ASP A 191 -27.81 -25.55 7.42
C ASP A 191 -26.63 -24.67 6.98
N ALA A 192 -26.90 -23.45 6.50
CA ALA A 192 -25.85 -22.51 6.12
C ALA A 192 -25.08 -21.98 7.35
N LEU A 193 -25.77 -21.72 8.46
CA LEU A 193 -25.11 -21.33 9.71
C LEU A 193 -24.27 -22.48 10.25
N ASP A 194 -24.77 -23.71 10.22
CA ASP A 194 -24.01 -24.89 10.65
C ASP A 194 -22.76 -25.10 9.79
N TYR A 195 -22.85 -24.91 8.47
CA TYR A 195 -21.68 -24.99 7.57
C TYR A 195 -20.59 -23.96 7.88
N TYR A 196 -20.96 -22.71 8.14
CA TYR A 196 -19.97 -21.65 8.43
C TYR A 196 -19.52 -21.62 9.89
N ASN A 197 -20.31 -22.18 10.80
CA ASN A 197 -19.98 -22.28 12.22
C ASN A 197 -19.33 -23.63 12.59
N ALA A 198 -19.36 -24.62 11.70
CA ALA A 198 -18.57 -25.83 11.84
C ALA A 198 -17.09 -25.45 11.77
N ASN A 199 -16.48 -25.21 12.94
CA ASN A 199 -15.05 -25.22 13.07
C ASN A 199 -14.54 -26.54 12.49
N GLY A 200 -13.67 -26.47 11.47
CA GLY A 200 -13.11 -27.62 10.77
C GLY A 200 -12.16 -28.47 11.62
N ALA A 201 -12.57 -28.83 12.84
CA ALA A 201 -11.83 -29.62 13.81
C ALA A 201 -12.27 -31.09 13.87
N ASP A 202 -13.31 -31.48 13.13
CA ASP A 202 -13.75 -32.88 13.03
C ASP A 202 -13.69 -33.35 11.56
N GLN A 203 -12.47 -33.53 11.04
CA GLN A 203 -12.15 -34.45 9.94
C GLN A 203 -10.83 -35.16 10.21
#